data_AF-A0A653DQ93-F1
#
_entry.id   AF-A0A653DQ93-F1
#
_cell.length_a   1.000
_cell.length_b   1.000
_cell.length_c   1.000
_cell.angle_alpha   90.00
_cell.angle_beta   90.00
_cell.angle_gamma   90.00
#
_symmetry.space_group_name_H-M   'P 1'
#
loop_
_entity.id
_entity.type
_entity.pdbx_description
1 polymer ?
#
loop_
_entity_poly.entity_id
_entity_poly.type
_entity_poly.pdbx_seq_one_letter_code
_entity_poly.pdbx_strand_id
1 'polypeptide(L)'
;MTRFLSNLSPSIIKWPDQAGKNIIEQNFREKGFPGIIGAIDGCHIKIDKPSNDPDSYINRKGFYSIQMHAVCDHRRKIIDLFVGYPDSGYPLQKYVLTPYRDRGNLNRYQNNFNVKLSQNRYVIEHCFGILKQKFRQLYHVKLRDIPLIVHFIRAACVLHNIALDDEFVVDIDPSSIPNNPALPATADNDDYDNDDDDDDAVGIRDRIAHLL
;
A
#
# COMPACT_ATOMS: atom_id res chain seq x y z
N MET A 1 23.96 -5.08 -11.77
CA MET A 1 23.04 -5.99 -11.04
C MET A 1 21.64 -5.40 -10.85
N THR A 2 21.48 -4.18 -10.32
CA THR A 2 20.17 -3.53 -10.10
C THR A 2 19.30 -3.35 -11.35
N ARG A 3 19.88 -3.04 -12.52
CA ARG A 3 19.12 -2.93 -13.78
C ARG A 3 18.46 -4.25 -14.20
N PHE A 4 19.14 -5.38 -13.99
CA PHE A 4 18.60 -6.70 -14.33
C PHE A 4 17.37 -7.03 -13.47
N LEU A 5 17.45 -6.81 -12.16
CA LEU A 5 16.33 -7.03 -11.24
C LEU A 5 15.16 -6.07 -11.51
N SER A 6 15.45 -4.81 -11.84
CA SER A 6 14.40 -3.86 -12.23
C SER A 6 13.69 -4.28 -13.51
N ASN A 7 14.35 -4.98 -14.44
CA ASN A 7 13.73 -5.49 -15.66
C ASN A 7 12.81 -6.70 -15.38
N LEU A 8 12.96 -7.36 -14.23
CA LEU A 8 12.04 -8.40 -13.75
C LEU A 8 10.81 -7.83 -13.04
N SER A 9 10.76 -6.51 -12.81
CA SER A 9 9.62 -5.88 -12.14
C SER A 9 8.27 -6.22 -12.78
N PRO A 10 8.09 -6.19 -14.12
CA PRO A 10 6.78 -6.48 -14.72
C PRO A 10 6.33 -7.93 -14.59
N SER A 11 7.25 -8.90 -14.41
CA SER A 11 6.91 -10.31 -14.25
C SER A 11 6.62 -10.69 -12.79
N ILE A 12 7.17 -9.93 -11.84
CA ILE A 12 7.10 -10.24 -10.39
C ILE A 12 6.10 -9.35 -9.65
N ILE A 13 6.06 -8.06 -9.99
CA ILE A 13 5.09 -7.09 -9.47
C ILE A 13 4.00 -6.96 -10.54
N LYS A 14 2.92 -7.70 -10.34
CA LYS A 14 1.81 -7.78 -11.29
C LYS A 14 0.49 -7.67 -10.57
N TRP A 15 -0.46 -7.04 -11.24
CA TRP A 15 -1.84 -7.02 -10.79
C TRP A 15 -2.40 -8.45 -10.75
N PRO A 16 -3.19 -8.81 -9.72
CA PRO A 16 -3.81 -10.13 -9.65
C PRO A 16 -4.80 -10.36 -10.80
N ASP A 17 -4.89 -11.62 -11.23
CA ASP A 17 -5.97 -12.09 -12.09
C ASP A 17 -7.29 -12.20 -11.31
N GLN A 18 -8.38 -12.63 -11.96
CA GLN A 18 -9.70 -12.65 -11.32
C GLN A 18 -9.76 -13.58 -10.11
N ALA A 19 -9.12 -14.76 -10.18
CA ALA A 19 -9.06 -15.68 -9.06
C ALA A 19 -8.26 -15.09 -7.88
N GLY A 20 -7.11 -14.47 -8.17
CA GLY A 20 -6.31 -13.76 -7.18
C GLY A 20 -7.06 -12.60 -6.53
N LYS A 21 -7.79 -11.81 -7.31
CA LYS A 21 -8.63 -10.72 -6.78
C LYS A 21 -9.66 -11.24 -5.78
N ASN A 22 -10.36 -12.32 -6.11
CA ASN A 22 -11.38 -12.90 -5.22
C ASN A 22 -10.75 -13.36 -3.89
N ILE A 23 -9.58 -14.00 -3.93
CA ILE A 23 -8.86 -14.43 -2.71
C ILE A 23 -8.45 -13.22 -1.85
N ILE A 24 -7.92 -12.18 -2.50
CA ILE A 24 -7.48 -10.98 -1.79
C ILE A 24 -8.68 -10.24 -1.19
N GLU A 25 -9.76 -10.08 -1.96
CA GLU A 25 -11.01 -9.46 -1.51
C GLU A 25 -11.59 -10.18 -0.31
N GLN A 26 -11.68 -11.51 -0.36
CA GLN A 26 -12.18 -12.32 0.75
C GLN A 26 -11.36 -12.09 2.04
N ASN A 27 -10.02 -12.01 1.92
CA ASN A 27 -9.14 -11.76 3.07
C ASN A 27 -9.32 -10.34 3.67
N PHE A 28 -9.61 -9.33 2.84
CA PHE A 28 -9.91 -7.98 3.34
C PHE A 28 -11.34 -7.88 3.89
N ARG A 29 -12.29 -8.59 3.29
CA ARG A 29 -13.67 -8.72 3.77
C ARG A 29 -13.74 -9.34 5.16
N GLU A 30 -12.98 -10.40 5.43
CA GLU A 30 -12.88 -11.01 6.77
C GLU A 30 -12.31 -10.06 7.83
N LYS A 31 -11.53 -9.05 7.42
CA LYS A 31 -11.05 -7.97 8.29
C LYS A 31 -12.07 -6.82 8.44
N GLY A 32 -13.26 -7.00 7.87
CA GLY A 32 -14.35 -6.04 7.83
C GLY A 32 -14.05 -4.88 6.89
N PHE A 33 -13.56 -5.16 5.68
CA PHE A 33 -13.42 -4.16 4.62
C PHE A 33 -13.67 -4.79 3.24
N PRO A 34 -14.93 -5.03 2.87
CA PRO A 34 -15.29 -5.70 1.62
C PRO A 34 -14.94 -4.88 0.38
N GLY A 35 -14.75 -5.56 -0.75
CA GLY A 35 -14.50 -4.97 -2.06
C GLY A 35 -13.07 -4.49 -2.30
N ILE A 36 -12.13 -4.76 -1.38
CA ILE A 36 -10.74 -4.29 -1.47
C ILE A 36 -9.79 -5.37 -1.91
N ILE A 37 -9.01 -5.06 -2.94
CA ILE A 37 -8.02 -5.97 -3.54
C ILE A 37 -6.56 -5.53 -3.29
N GLY A 38 -6.35 -4.55 -2.41
CA GLY A 38 -5.02 -4.11 -2.02
C GLY A 38 -5.01 -2.88 -1.13
N ALA A 39 -3.96 -2.74 -0.33
CA ALA A 39 -3.67 -1.55 0.46
C ALA A 39 -2.61 -0.70 -0.27
N ILE A 40 -2.88 0.60 -0.41
CA ILE A 40 -2.01 1.54 -1.12
C ILE A 40 -1.46 2.60 -0.18
N ASP A 41 -0.17 2.91 -0.30
CA ASP A 41 0.42 4.08 0.35
C ASP A 41 1.67 4.58 -0.38
N GLY A 42 2.09 5.79 -0.04
CA GLY A 42 3.32 6.41 -0.50
C GLY A 42 4.36 6.54 0.61
N CYS A 43 5.63 6.34 0.27
CA CYS A 43 6.76 6.49 1.17
C CYS A 43 7.86 7.34 0.53
N HIS A 44 8.38 8.32 1.28
CA HIS A 44 9.58 9.04 0.88
C HIS A 44 10.83 8.22 1.21
N ILE A 45 11.65 7.98 0.19
CA ILE A 45 12.99 7.43 0.31
C ILE A 45 13.97 8.60 0.30
N LYS A 46 14.68 8.81 1.41
CA LYS A 46 15.67 9.89 1.53
C LYS A 46 16.85 9.61 0.60
N ILE A 47 17.29 10.63 -0.11
CA ILE A 47 18.44 10.56 -1.03
C ILE A 47 19.44 11.68 -0.73
N ASP A 48 20.66 11.53 -1.22
CA ASP A 48 21.58 12.66 -1.34
C ASP A 48 21.12 13.63 -2.43
N LYS A 49 21.62 14.86 -2.40
CA LYS A 49 21.32 15.87 -3.43
C LYS A 49 21.56 15.28 -4.83
N PRO A 50 20.53 15.23 -5.69
CA PRO A 50 20.67 14.73 -7.05
C PRO A 50 21.72 15.50 -7.84
N SER A 51 22.40 14.82 -8.76
CA SER A 51 23.35 15.48 -9.66
C SER A 51 22.64 16.37 -10.69
N ASN A 52 21.42 16.01 -11.08
CA ASN A 52 20.61 16.72 -12.07
C ASN A 52 19.26 17.09 -11.45
N ASP A 53 18.79 18.30 -11.75
CA ASP A 53 17.48 18.82 -11.34
C ASP A 53 17.13 18.60 -9.85
N PRO A 54 17.97 19.03 -8.90
CA PRO A 54 17.80 18.74 -7.48
C PRO A 54 16.53 19.36 -6.88
N ASP A 55 16.05 20.47 -7.45
CA ASP A 55 14.88 21.21 -6.96
C ASP A 55 13.58 20.41 -7.14
N SER A 56 13.52 19.52 -8.14
CA SER A 56 12.40 18.59 -8.35
C SER A 56 12.33 17.46 -7.31
N TYR A 57 13.36 17.29 -6.47
CA TYR A 57 13.43 16.21 -5.48
C TYR A 57 13.43 16.69 -4.04
N ILE A 58 13.30 18.00 -3.79
CA ILE A 58 13.13 18.51 -2.43
C ILE A 58 11.67 18.36 -1.99
N ASN A 59 11.45 17.77 -0.83
CA ASN A 59 10.10 17.67 -0.28
C ASN A 59 9.76 18.87 0.62
N ARG A 60 8.50 18.94 1.08
CA ARG A 60 8.01 20.01 1.97
C ARG A 60 8.72 20.09 3.32
N LYS A 61 9.46 19.05 3.72
CA LYS A 61 10.27 19.01 4.94
C LYS A 61 11.73 19.46 4.70
N GLY A 62 12.05 19.92 3.50
CA GLY A 62 13.35 20.52 3.18
C GLY A 62 14.48 19.52 2.92
N PHE A 63 14.18 18.24 2.69
CA PHE A 63 15.20 17.25 2.33
C PHE A 63 14.92 16.58 0.98
N TYR A 64 15.98 16.08 0.34
CA TYR A 64 15.88 15.40 -0.94
C TYR A 64 15.30 13.99 -0.78
N SER A 65 14.30 13.65 -1.57
CA SER A 65 13.67 12.33 -1.54
C SER A 65 13.06 11.93 -2.88
N ILE A 66 13.02 10.62 -3.13
CA ILE A 66 12.20 10.01 -4.16
C ILE A 66 10.95 9.43 -3.51
N GLN A 67 9.80 9.59 -4.14
CA GLN A 67 8.56 9.00 -3.67
C GLN A 67 8.38 7.62 -4.30
N MET A 68 8.10 6.65 -3.44
CA MET A 68 7.70 5.30 -3.80
C MET A 68 6.23 5.13 -3.44
N HIS A 69 5.42 4.72 -4.39
CA HIS A 69 4.01 4.41 -4.25
C HIS A 69 3.84 2.93 -4.53
N ALA A 70 3.16 2.21 -3.65
CA ALA A 70 2.94 0.78 -3.87
C ALA A 70 1.56 0.36 -3.41
N VAL A 71 1.02 -0.63 -4.09
CA VAL A 71 -0.13 -1.40 -3.66
C VAL A 71 0.38 -2.77 -3.21
N CYS A 72 -0.04 -3.24 -2.04
CA CYS A 72 0.22 -4.61 -1.60
C CYS A 72 -1.07 -5.37 -1.29
N ASP A 73 -1.01 -6.69 -1.47
CA ASP A 73 -2.09 -7.59 -1.07
C ASP A 73 -2.09 -7.84 0.46
N HIS A 74 -3.02 -8.69 0.91
CA HIS A 74 -3.15 -9.10 2.31
C HIS A 74 -1.92 -9.85 2.86
N ARG A 75 -1.06 -10.40 2.00
CA ARG A 75 0.21 -11.08 2.36
C ARG A 75 1.40 -10.13 2.38
N ARG A 76 1.21 -8.85 2.06
CA ARG A 76 2.25 -7.83 1.89
C ARG A 76 3.10 -8.04 0.63
N LYS A 77 2.58 -8.77 -0.36
CA LYS A 77 3.19 -8.87 -1.70
C LYS A 77 2.86 -7.60 -2.47
N ILE A 78 3.87 -6.95 -3.03
CA ILE A 78 3.70 -5.73 -3.82
C ILE A 78 3.11 -6.13 -5.19
N ILE A 79 1.93 -5.63 -5.52
CA ILE A 79 1.21 -5.97 -6.77
C ILE A 79 1.19 -4.83 -7.78
N ASP A 80 1.45 -3.59 -7.32
CA ASP A 80 1.67 -2.42 -8.16
C ASP A 80 2.72 -1.52 -7.52
N LEU A 81 3.54 -0.87 -8.35
CA LEU A 81 4.67 -0.05 -7.90
C LEU A 81 4.94 1.12 -8.85
N PHE A 82 4.90 2.32 -8.29
CA PHE A 82 5.39 3.54 -8.90
C PHE A 82 6.56 4.12 -8.08
N VAL A 83 7.60 4.58 -8.77
CA VAL A 83 8.79 5.20 -8.15
C VAL A 83 9.17 6.41 -8.98
N GLY A 84 9.12 7.60 -8.39
CA GLY A 84 9.29 8.84 -9.14
C GLY A 84 9.23 10.12 -8.30
N TYR A 85 8.74 11.18 -8.94
CA TYR A 85 8.75 12.54 -8.39
C TYR A 85 7.89 12.67 -7.12
N PRO A 86 8.30 13.51 -6.15
CA PRO A 86 7.74 13.57 -4.80
C PRO A 86 6.36 14.23 -4.62
N ASP A 87 5.66 14.65 -5.68
CA ASP A 87 4.42 15.45 -5.56
C ASP A 87 3.14 14.76 -6.06
N SER A 88 3.12 13.43 -6.10
CA SER A 88 1.87 12.70 -6.33
C SER A 88 1.22 12.36 -4.97
N GLY A 89 0.29 13.20 -4.52
CA GLY A 89 -0.71 12.80 -3.52
C GLY A 89 -1.88 12.12 -4.22
N TYR A 90 -2.53 11.14 -3.57
CA TYR A 90 -3.69 10.47 -4.18
C TYR A 90 -4.97 11.32 -4.01
N PRO A 91 -5.64 11.75 -5.09
CA PRO A 91 -7.03 12.17 -5.01
C PRO A 91 -7.92 10.95 -4.73
N LEU A 92 -9.11 11.18 -4.14
CA LEU A 92 -10.15 10.16 -4.10
C LEU A 92 -10.50 9.76 -5.54
N GLN A 93 -10.43 8.48 -5.86
CA GLN A 93 -10.75 7.95 -7.19
C GLN A 93 -11.66 6.73 -7.05
N LYS A 94 -12.37 6.35 -8.12
CA LYS A 94 -13.26 5.17 -8.13
C LYS A 94 -12.57 3.89 -7.63
N TYR A 95 -11.23 3.84 -7.74
CA TYR A 95 -10.40 2.69 -7.39
C TYR A 95 -9.45 2.94 -6.21
N VAL A 96 -9.47 4.14 -5.61
CA VAL A 96 -8.60 4.52 -4.48
C VAL A 96 -9.40 5.26 -3.43
N LEU A 97 -9.63 4.60 -2.29
CA LEU A 97 -10.36 5.17 -1.16
C LEU A 97 -9.47 6.06 -0.30
N THR A 98 -10.02 7.20 0.10
CA THR A 98 -9.34 8.14 1.00
C THR A 98 -10.20 8.42 2.23
N PRO A 99 -9.58 8.67 3.41
CA PRO A 99 -10.33 8.94 4.63
C PRO A 99 -11.22 10.18 4.49
N TYR A 100 -12.32 10.21 5.22
CA TYR A 100 -13.09 11.44 5.42
C TYR A 100 -12.20 12.46 6.13
N ARG A 101 -12.14 13.67 5.59
CA ARG A 101 -11.40 14.77 6.23
C ARG A 101 -12.10 15.18 7.51
N ASP A 102 -11.42 15.04 8.64
CA ASP A 102 -11.96 15.46 9.92
C ASP A 102 -11.95 17.00 10.04
N ARG A 103 -13.15 17.58 10.20
CA ARG A 103 -13.37 19.00 10.51
C ARG A 103 -14.05 19.20 11.87
N GLY A 104 -14.04 18.16 12.72
CA GLY A 104 -14.68 18.12 14.04
C GLY A 104 -16.12 17.59 14.03
N ASN A 105 -16.69 17.26 12.86
CA ASN A 105 -18.10 16.88 12.70
C ASN A 105 -18.29 15.54 11.96
N LEU A 106 -17.33 14.62 12.06
CA LEU A 106 -17.50 13.29 11.45
C LEU A 106 -18.63 12.51 12.14
N ASN A 107 -19.55 11.96 11.35
CA ASN A 107 -20.60 11.10 11.88
C ASN A 107 -20.02 9.71 12.28
N ARG A 108 -20.85 8.87 12.94
CA ARG A 108 -20.40 7.55 13.44
C ARG A 108 -19.88 6.65 12.31
N TYR A 109 -20.55 6.64 11.16
CA TYR A 109 -20.18 5.83 10.00
C TYR A 109 -18.85 6.30 9.38
N GLN A 110 -18.65 7.60 9.26
CA GLN A 110 -17.40 8.19 8.75
C GLN A 110 -16.22 7.93 9.69
N ASN A 111 -16.44 8.00 11.01
CA ASN A 111 -15.43 7.63 12.00
C ASN A 111 -15.10 6.14 11.91
N ASN A 112 -16.10 5.26 11.84
CA ASN A 112 -15.90 3.83 11.68
C ASN A 112 -15.14 3.50 10.39
N PHE A 113 -15.51 4.12 9.27
CA PHE A 113 -14.80 4.01 8.01
C PHE A 113 -13.34 4.45 8.12
N ASN A 114 -13.05 5.61 8.73
CA ASN A 114 -11.68 6.08 8.90
C ASN A 114 -10.85 5.14 9.76
N VAL A 115 -11.41 4.60 10.84
CA VAL A 115 -10.74 3.60 11.70
C VAL A 115 -10.44 2.34 10.90
N LYS A 116 -11.43 1.81 10.18
CA LYS A 116 -11.32 0.60 9.36
C LYS A 116 -10.35 0.78 8.20
N LEU A 117 -10.36 1.93 7.53
CA LEU A 117 -9.41 2.28 6.49
C LEU A 117 -7.98 2.34 7.06
N SER A 118 -7.81 2.96 8.24
CA SER A 118 -6.51 3.01 8.92
C SER A 118 -6.00 1.62 9.32
N GLN A 119 -6.89 0.73 9.78
CA GLN A 119 -6.53 -0.66 10.09
C GLN A 119 -6.06 -1.42 8.84
N ASN A 120 -6.67 -1.18 7.68
CA ASN A 120 -6.22 -1.82 6.44
C ASN A 120 -4.93 -1.23 5.90
N ARG A 121 -4.71 0.08 6.07
CA ARG A 121 -3.44 0.73 5.74
C ARG A 121 -2.25 0.16 6.51
N TYR A 122 -2.46 -0.41 7.69
CA TYR A 122 -1.41 -1.10 8.43
C TYR A 122 -0.69 -2.16 7.58
N VAL A 123 -1.39 -2.85 6.67
CA VAL A 123 -0.78 -3.90 5.83
C VAL A 123 0.33 -3.33 4.94
N ILE A 124 0.09 -2.19 4.28
CA ILE A 124 1.08 -1.55 3.41
C ILE A 124 2.16 -0.82 4.22
N GLU A 125 1.80 -0.22 5.36
CA GLU A 125 2.77 0.38 6.28
C GLU A 125 3.75 -0.68 6.82
N HIS A 126 3.23 -1.86 7.18
CA HIS A 126 4.04 -3.00 7.61
C HIS A 126 4.88 -3.57 6.46
N CYS A 127 4.33 -3.64 5.24
CA CYS A 127 5.09 -4.00 4.04
C CYS A 127 6.31 -3.08 3.86
N PHE A 128 6.13 -1.76 3.97
CA PHE A 128 7.22 -0.79 3.90
C PHE A 128 8.22 -0.95 5.06
N GLY A 129 7.74 -1.24 6.27
CA GLY A 129 8.58 -1.54 7.41
C GLY A 129 9.53 -2.71 7.13
N ILE A 130 8.98 -3.85 6.70
CA ILE A 130 9.76 -5.05 6.35
C ILE A 130 10.72 -4.77 5.19
N LEU A 131 10.24 -4.11 4.13
CA LEU A 131 11.06 -3.77 2.97
C LEU A 131 12.29 -2.93 3.39
N LYS A 132 12.10 -1.91 4.22
CA LYS A 132 13.21 -1.07 4.71
C LYS A 132 14.12 -1.78 5.71
N GLN A 133 13.59 -2.71 6.50
CA GLN A 133 14.40 -3.54 7.38
C GLN A 133 15.28 -4.52 6.58
N LYS A 134 14.72 -5.20 5.57
CA LYS A 134 15.45 -6.09 4.66
C LYS A 134 16.49 -5.31 3.83
N PHE A 135 16.11 -4.15 3.31
CA PHE A 135 16.96 -3.30 2.47
C PHE A 135 17.24 -1.95 3.14
N ARG A 136 18.07 -1.97 4.19
CA ARG A 136 18.37 -0.79 5.05
C ARG A 136 18.84 0.46 4.31
N GLN A 137 19.40 0.31 3.12
CA GLN A 137 19.77 1.45 2.26
C GLN A 137 18.55 2.28 1.84
N LEU A 138 17.32 1.75 1.88
CA LEU A 138 16.08 2.50 1.63
C LEU A 138 15.74 3.52 2.74
N TYR A 139 16.40 3.49 3.89
CA TYR A 139 16.29 4.58 4.87
C TYR A 139 16.99 5.86 4.38
N HIS A 140 18.13 5.71 3.71
CA HIS A 140 18.86 6.81 3.09
C HIS A 140 19.79 6.26 1.99
N VAL A 141 19.44 6.52 0.74
CA VAL A 141 20.21 6.11 -0.43
C VAL A 141 21.26 7.19 -0.73
N LYS A 142 22.55 6.84 -0.61
CA LYS A 142 23.68 7.75 -0.83
C LYS A 142 24.09 7.90 -2.30
N LEU A 143 23.17 7.59 -3.21
CA LEU A 143 23.38 7.75 -4.66
C LEU A 143 22.83 9.12 -5.07
N ARG A 144 23.40 9.68 -6.15
CA ARG A 144 23.00 11.00 -6.69
C ARG A 144 22.39 10.92 -8.09
N ASP A 145 22.56 9.77 -8.76
CA ASP A 145 22.01 9.52 -10.08
C ASP A 145 20.58 8.99 -9.97
N ILE A 146 19.60 9.82 -10.37
CA ILE A 146 18.17 9.52 -10.21
C ILE A 146 17.77 8.19 -10.86
N PRO A 147 18.06 7.94 -12.16
CA PRO A 147 17.75 6.66 -12.77
C PRO A 147 18.31 5.49 -11.98
N LEU A 148 19.55 5.57 -11.48
CA LEU A 148 20.14 4.50 -10.68
C LEU A 148 19.39 4.28 -9.35
N ILE A 149 19.00 5.36 -8.66
CA ILE A 149 18.22 5.25 -7.42
C ILE A 149 16.87 4.60 -7.70
N VAL A 150 16.19 4.99 -8.77
CA VAL A 150 14.89 4.42 -9.16
C VAL A 150 15.02 2.92 -9.46
N HIS A 151 16.05 2.50 -10.22
CA HIS A 151 16.30 1.07 -10.46
C HIS A 151 16.65 0.32 -9.17
N PHE A 152 17.36 0.96 -8.25
CA PHE A 152 17.69 0.38 -6.94
C PHE A 152 16.43 0.12 -6.10
N ILE A 153 15.53 1.10 -6.01
CA ILE A 153 14.25 0.97 -5.28
C ILE A 153 13.39 -0.14 -5.90
N ARG A 154 13.25 -0.17 -7.23
CA ARG A 154 12.51 -1.23 -7.95
C ARG A 154 13.10 -2.61 -7.68
N ALA A 155 14.42 -2.74 -7.75
CA ALA A 155 15.10 -4.01 -7.45
C ALA A 155 14.84 -4.49 -6.02
N ALA A 156 14.83 -3.58 -5.04
CA ALA A 156 14.51 -3.93 -3.65
C ALA A 156 13.07 -4.44 -3.49
N CYS A 157 12.11 -3.83 -4.18
CA CYS A 157 10.70 -4.28 -4.17
C CYS A 157 10.54 -5.66 -4.84
N VAL A 158 11.24 -5.89 -5.96
CA VAL A 158 11.27 -7.18 -6.63
C VAL A 158 11.83 -8.27 -5.71
N LEU A 159 12.98 -8.00 -5.08
CA LEU A 159 13.60 -8.95 -4.16
C LEU A 159 12.74 -9.20 -2.92
N HIS A 160 12.00 -8.19 -2.43
CA HIS A 160 11.03 -8.38 -1.34
C HIS A 160 9.94 -9.38 -1.72
N ASN A 161 9.35 -9.25 -2.91
CA ASN A 161 8.34 -10.21 -3.39
C ASN A 161 8.92 -11.62 -3.55
N ILE A 162 10.12 -11.76 -4.12
CA ILE A 162 10.79 -13.07 -4.24
C ILE A 162 11.00 -13.68 -2.85
N ALA A 163 11.48 -12.89 -1.89
CA ALA A 163 11.73 -13.32 -0.51
C ALA A 163 10.46 -13.48 0.36
N LEU A 164 9.26 -13.30 -0.21
CA LEU A 164 7.99 -13.69 0.40
C LEU A 164 7.46 -15.00 -0.17
N ASP A 165 7.85 -15.34 -1.40
CA ASP A 165 7.52 -16.61 -2.04
C ASP A 165 8.46 -17.73 -1.54
N ASP A 166 9.71 -17.40 -1.21
CA ASP A 166 10.59 -18.23 -0.38
C ASP A 166 10.34 -17.90 1.10
N GLU A 167 9.98 -18.88 1.93
CA GLU A 167 9.69 -18.73 3.38
C GLU A 167 10.93 -18.32 4.22
N PHE A 168 11.51 -17.14 3.99
CA PHE A 168 12.42 -16.52 4.96
C PHE A 168 11.58 -15.75 5.98
N VAL A 169 11.19 -16.49 7.02
CA VAL A 169 10.62 -15.94 8.25
C VAL A 169 11.62 -14.93 8.81
N VAL A 170 11.33 -13.64 8.65
CA VAL A 170 11.97 -12.61 9.46
C VAL A 170 11.24 -12.70 10.79
N ASP A 171 11.94 -13.10 11.85
CA ASP A 171 11.38 -13.12 13.21
C ASP A 171 10.88 -11.72 13.57
N ILE A 172 9.57 -11.53 13.45
CA ILE A 172 8.89 -10.34 13.95
C ILE A 172 8.71 -10.59 15.44
N ASP A 173 9.36 -9.76 16.26
CA ASP A 173 9.20 -9.76 17.72
C ASP A 173 7.68 -9.65 18.07
N PRO A 174 7.10 -10.68 18.69
CA PRO A 174 5.67 -10.73 19.04
C PRO A 174 5.22 -9.59 19.96
N SER A 175 6.15 -8.90 20.64
CA SER A 175 5.84 -7.77 21.52
C SER A 175 5.36 -6.51 20.78
N SER A 176 5.43 -6.49 19.44
CA SER A 176 5.02 -5.35 18.60
C SER A 176 3.56 -5.40 18.09
N ILE A 177 2.79 -6.43 18.45
CA ILE A 177 1.39 -6.60 18.04
C ILE A 177 0.46 -6.22 19.22
N PRO A 178 -0.44 -5.22 19.07
CA PRO A 178 -1.47 -4.98 20.08
C PRO A 178 -2.48 -6.14 20.07
N ASN A 179 -2.63 -6.81 21.21
CA ASN A 179 -3.68 -7.80 21.46
C ASN A 179 -5.06 -7.15 21.29
N ASN A 180 -5.87 -7.68 20.37
CA ASN A 180 -7.31 -7.37 20.33
C ASN A 180 -8.09 -8.67 20.57
N PRO A 181 -9.17 -8.66 21.38
CA PRO A 181 -9.90 -9.87 21.72
C PRO A 181 -10.64 -10.42 20.50
N ALA A 182 -10.70 -11.74 20.39
CA ALA A 182 -11.55 -12.44 19.44
C ALA A 182 -13.02 -12.12 19.72
N LEU A 183 -13.79 -11.81 18.66
CA LEU A 183 -15.25 -11.66 18.72
C LEU A 183 -15.92 -12.75 17.87
N PRO A 184 -17.16 -13.12 18.24
CA PRO A 184 -17.71 -14.44 18.01
C PRO A 184 -18.26 -14.61 16.58
N ALA A 185 -18.27 -15.87 16.15
CA ALA A 185 -18.81 -16.31 14.88
C ALA A 185 -20.31 -16.06 14.79
N THR A 186 -20.77 -15.43 13.70
CA THR A 186 -22.15 -15.53 13.27
C THR A 186 -22.26 -15.69 11.75
N ALA A 187 -22.80 -16.86 11.39
CA ALA A 187 -23.71 -17.22 10.31
C ALA A 187 -23.61 -16.53 8.95
N ASP A 188 -23.40 -17.39 7.95
CA ASP A 188 -23.69 -17.25 6.53
C ASP A 188 -24.94 -16.40 6.23
N ASN A 189 -24.83 -15.56 5.21
CA ASN A 189 -25.84 -15.44 4.16
C ASN A 189 -25.17 -14.96 2.88
N ASP A 190 -25.36 -15.76 1.85
CA ASP A 190 -25.03 -15.51 0.46
C ASP A 190 -25.79 -14.30 -0.09
N ASP A 191 -25.34 -13.89 -1.28
CA ASP A 191 -26.07 -13.16 -2.32
C ASP A 191 -25.83 -11.66 -2.38
N TYR A 192 -24.94 -11.25 -3.30
CA TYR A 192 -25.11 -10.00 -4.04
C TYR A 192 -24.62 -10.19 -5.47
N ASP A 193 -25.60 -10.53 -6.32
CA ASP A 193 -25.58 -10.33 -7.76
C ASP A 193 -25.25 -8.88 -8.14
N ASN A 194 -24.68 -8.74 -9.34
CA ASN A 194 -24.26 -7.50 -9.97
C ASN A 194 -25.42 -6.53 -10.19
N ASP A 195 -25.19 -5.24 -9.93
CA ASP A 195 -25.87 -4.18 -10.65
C ASP A 195 -24.89 -3.03 -10.97
N ASP A 196 -24.90 -2.65 -12.24
CA ASP A 196 -24.24 -1.49 -12.82
C ASP A 196 -24.80 -0.21 -12.19
N ASP A 197 -24.02 0.44 -11.32
CA ASP A 197 -24.33 1.79 -10.86
C ASP A 197 -23.15 2.73 -11.13
N ASP A 198 -23.45 3.79 -11.88
CA ASP A 198 -22.59 4.89 -12.30
C ASP A 198 -22.22 5.82 -11.14
N ASP A 199 -21.83 5.21 -10.01
CA ASP A 199 -21.56 5.91 -8.78
C ASP A 199 -20.20 6.60 -8.86
N ASP A 200 -20.16 7.86 -8.44
CA ASP A 200 -18.91 8.60 -8.36
C ASP A 200 -18.06 8.08 -7.19
N ALA A 201 -16.80 8.50 -7.10
CA ALA A 201 -15.89 8.00 -6.07
C ALA A 201 -16.34 8.32 -4.63
N VAL A 202 -17.22 9.32 -4.47
CA VAL A 202 -17.82 9.67 -3.17
C VAL A 202 -18.93 8.70 -2.83
N GLY A 203 -19.84 8.42 -3.77
CA GLY A 203 -20.89 7.43 -3.62
C GLY A 203 -20.35 6.04 -3.28
N ILE A 204 -19.31 5.58 -4.00
CA ILE A 204 -18.65 4.28 -3.72
C ILE A 204 -18.16 4.23 -2.27
N ARG A 205 -17.47 5.29 -1.82
CA ARG A 205 -16.96 5.37 -0.45
C ARG A 205 -18.09 5.39 0.56
N ASP A 206 -19.12 6.18 0.33
CA ASP A 206 -20.24 6.33 1.24
C ASP A 206 -21.02 5.00 1.35
N ARG A 207 -21.24 4.27 0.25
CA ARG A 207 -21.83 2.92 0.29
C ARG A 207 -20.98 1.97 1.13
N ILE A 208 -19.67 1.92 0.90
CA ILE A 208 -18.76 1.09 1.71
C ILE A 208 -18.83 1.51 3.18
N ALA A 209 -18.83 2.81 3.49
CA ALA A 209 -18.92 3.29 4.86
C ALA A 209 -20.22 2.89 5.58
N HIS A 210 -21.32 2.68 4.85
CA HIS A 210 -22.57 2.17 5.42
C HIS A 210 -22.57 0.64 5.62
N LEU A 211 -21.68 -0.10 4.94
CA LEU A 211 -21.51 -1.54 5.09
C LEU A 211 -20.58 -1.94 6.26
N LEU A 212 -19.90 -0.97 6.87
CA LEU A 212 -18.91 -1.15 7.94
C LEU A 212 -19.47 -0.86 9.33
#